data_AF-A0A515A419-F1
#
_entry.id   AF-A0A515A419-F1
#
_cell.length_a   1.000
_cell.length_b   1.000
_cell.length_c   1.000
_cell.angle_alpha   90.00
_cell.angle_beta   90.00
_cell.angle_gamma   90.00
#
_symmetry.space_group_name_H-M   'P 1'
#
loop_
_entity.id
_entity.type
_entity.pdbx_description
1 polymer ?
#
loop_
_entity_poly.entity_id
_entity_poly.type
_entity_poly.pdbx_seq_one_letter_code
_entity_poly.pdbx_strand_id
1 'polypeptide(L)' 'MKYSFVLFLLGLGALLGFAGYCYALIDWVQDYRTGVYHREPFEACCETSALVVYTVLGLRFTSRKLNS' A
#
# COMPACT_ATOMS: atom_id res chain seq x y z
N MET A 1 -3.61 -29.59 -7.52
CA MET A 1 -4.74 -28.64 -7.38
C MET A 1 -4.64 -27.74 -6.16
N LYS A 2 -4.32 -28.23 -4.94
CA LYS A 2 -4.21 -27.40 -3.73
C LYS A 2 -3.21 -26.22 -3.85
N TYR A 3 -2.03 -26.45 -4.42
CA TYR A 3 -1.02 -25.40 -4.62
C TYR A 3 -1.46 -24.32 -5.62
N SER A 4 -2.15 -24.69 -6.71
CA SER A 4 -2.67 -23.75 -7.69
C SER A 4 -3.71 -22.81 -7.08
N PHE A 5 -4.55 -23.31 -6.19
CA PHE A 5 -5.53 -22.51 -5.48
C PHE A 5 -4.88 -21.53 -4.48
N VAL A 6 -3.85 -21.97 -3.75
CA VAL A 6 -3.10 -21.09 -2.84
C VAL A 6 -2.39 -19.97 -3.62
N LEU A 7 -1.76 -20.29 -4.76
CA LEU A 7 -1.13 -19.29 -5.61
C LEU A 7 -2.14 -18.29 -6.18
N PHE A 8 -3.32 -18.76 -6.57
CA PHE A 8 -4.41 -17.89 -7.02
C PHE A 8 -4.84 -16.91 -5.92
N LEU A 9 -5.08 -17.40 -4.69
CA LEU A 9 -5.43 -16.55 -3.56
C LEU A 9 -4.33 -15.54 -3.23
N LEU A 10 -3.06 -15.96 -3.32
CA LEU A 10 -1.92 -15.09 -3.07
C LEU A 10 -1.80 -13.99 -4.13
N GLY A 11 -2.01 -14.32 -5.40
CA GLY A 11 -2.05 -13.34 -6.49
C GLY A 11 -3.22 -12.37 -6.34
N LEU A 12 -4.41 -12.86 -6.01
CA LEU A 12 -5.58 -12.03 -5.76
C LEU A 12 -5.37 -11.09 -4.56
N GLY A 13 -4.79 -11.59 -3.47
CA GLY A 13 -4.42 -10.79 -2.30
C GLY A 13 -3.41 -9.68 -2.64
N ALA A 14 -2.40 -9.98 -3.46
CA ALA A 14 -1.43 -8.98 -3.91
C ALA A 14 -2.09 -7.88 -4.77
N LEU A 15 -3.00 -8.26 -5.68
CA LEU A 15 -3.75 -7.31 -6.51
C LEU A 15 -4.67 -6.41 -5.67
N LEU A 16 -5.41 -6.99 -4.72
CA LEU A 16 -6.26 -6.23 -3.82
C LEU A 16 -5.45 -5.29 -2.93
N GLY A 17 -4.31 -5.75 -2.40
CA GLY A 17 -3.40 -4.92 -1.63
C GLY A 17 -2.84 -3.74 -2.45
N PHE A 18 -2.48 -3.98 -3.71
CA PHE A 18 -2.02 -2.93 -4.61
C PHE A 18 -3.15 -1.93 -4.95
N ALA A 19 -4.37 -2.42 -5.22
CA ALA A 19 -5.52 -1.55 -5.44
C ALA A 19 -5.83 -0.67 -4.22
N GLY A 20 -5.76 -1.25 -3.01
CA GLY A 20 -5.90 -0.50 -1.76
C GLY A 20 -4.83 0.56 -1.56
N TYR A 21 -3.56 0.25 -1.88
CA TYR A 21 -2.48 1.23 -1.87
C TYR A 21 -2.74 2.40 -2.84
N CYS A 22 -3.16 2.10 -4.08
CA CYS A 22 -3.48 3.14 -5.06
C CYS A 22 -4.65 4.02 -4.60
N TYR A 23 -5.68 3.42 -4.01
CA TYR A 23 -6.81 4.14 -3.45
C TYR A 23 -6.35 5.09 -2.32
N ALA A 24 -5.60 4.57 -1.35
CA ALA A 24 -5.07 5.37 -0.25
C ALA A 24 -4.14 6.51 -0.74
N LEU A 25 -3.36 6.27 -1.81
CA LEU A 25 -2.52 7.32 -2.38
C LEU A 25 -3.34 8.44 -3.03
N ILE A 26 -4.44 8.09 -3.72
CA ILE A 26 -5.35 9.07 -4.32
C ILE A 26 -6.01 9.92 -3.24
N ASP A 27 -6.54 9.26 -2.22
CA ASP A 27 -7.19 9.88 -1.06
C ASP A 27 -6.22 10.84 -0.35
N TRP A 28 -5.00 10.37 -0.07
CA TRP A 28 -3.95 11.17 0.55
C TRP A 28 -3.62 12.44 -0.24
N VAL A 29 -3.56 12.35 -1.57
CA VAL A 29 -3.35 13.51 -2.45
C VAL A 29 -4.56 14.45 -2.42
N GLN A 30 -5.78 13.92 -2.36
CA GLN A 30 -6.99 14.72 -2.26
C GLN A 30 -7.05 15.48 -0.94
N ASP A 31 -6.77 14.83 0.19
CA ASP A 31 -6.81 15.44 1.51
C ASP A 31 -5.72 16.46 1.76
N TYR A 32 -4.54 16.21 1.21
CA TYR A 32 -3.49 17.23 1.16
C TYR A 32 -3.94 18.48 0.40
N ARG A 33 -4.63 18.31 -0.74
CA ARG A 33 -5.08 19.43 -1.60
C ARG A 33 -6.27 20.20 -1.03
N THR A 34 -7.22 19.51 -0.40
CA THR A 34 -8.40 20.12 0.23
C THR A 34 -8.05 20.77 1.57
N GLY A 35 -6.87 20.50 2.13
CA GLY A 35 -6.38 21.05 3.38
C GLY A 35 -6.94 20.34 4.62
N VAL A 36 -7.48 19.12 4.47
CA VAL A 36 -8.01 18.29 5.57
C VAL A 36 -6.93 18.06 6.62
N TYR A 37 -5.70 17.81 6.19
CA TYR A 37 -4.55 17.57 7.09
C TYR A 37 -4.15 18.76 7.97
N HIS A 38 -4.60 19.98 7.67
CA HIS A 38 -4.43 21.09 8.60
C HIS A 38 -5.36 21.01 9.80
N ARG A 39 -6.52 20.36 9.64
CA ARG A 39 -7.51 20.16 10.70
C ARG A 39 -7.26 18.85 11.44
N GLU A 40 -6.82 17.82 10.72
CA GLU A 40 -6.61 16.47 11.26
C GLU A 40 -5.18 15.96 11.02
N PRO A 41 -4.19 16.48 11.76
CA PRO A 41 -2.78 16.11 11.55
C PRO A 41 -2.46 14.66 11.95
N PHE A 42 -3.29 14.05 12.80
CA PHE A 42 -3.14 12.66 13.20
C PHE A 42 -3.48 11.68 12.07
N GLU A 43 -4.54 11.98 11.32
CA GLU A 43 -4.95 11.23 10.11
C GLU A 43 -3.84 11.29 9.05
N ALA A 44 -3.34 12.51 8.79
CA ALA A 44 -2.20 12.73 7.90
C ALA A 44 -0.99 11.86 8.26
N CYS A 45 -0.66 11.77 9.56
CA CYS A 45 0.46 10.96 10.04
C CYS A 45 0.21 9.47 9.83
N CYS A 46 -0.97 8.97 10.18
CA CYS A 46 -1.34 7.57 10.02
C CYS A 46 -1.30 7.15 8.55
N GLU A 47 -1.94 7.90 7.66
CA GLU A 47 -2.01 7.58 6.24
C GLU A 47 -0.64 7.65 5.56
N THR A 48 0.14 8.70 5.87
CA THR A 48 1.52 8.81 5.36
C THR A 48 2.35 7.62 5.83
N SER A 49 2.24 7.23 7.10
CA SER A 49 2.99 6.09 7.63
C SER A 49 2.58 4.77 6.95
N ALA A 50 1.30 4.57 6.67
CA ALA A 50 0.79 3.39 5.98
C ALA A 50 1.33 3.30 4.54
N LEU A 51 1.32 4.42 3.81
CA LEU A 51 1.89 4.52 2.47
C LEU A 51 3.40 4.20 2.49
N VAL A 52 4.16 4.83 3.39
CA VAL A 52 5.61 4.60 3.53
C VAL A 52 5.91 3.13 3.86
N VAL A 53 5.21 2.54 4.83
CA VAL A 53 5.40 1.14 5.21
C VAL A 53 5.14 0.22 4.04
N TYR A 54 4.04 0.42 3.31
CA TYR A 54 3.72 -0.40 2.13
C TYR A 54 4.82 -0.30 1.06
N THR A 55 5.26 0.91 0.72
CA THR A 55 6.34 1.13 -0.26
C THR A 55 7.65 0.49 0.19
N VAL A 56 8.06 0.68 1.44
CA VAL A 56 9.30 0.11 1.98
C VAL A 56 9.26 -1.42 1.96
N LEU A 57 8.13 -2.03 2.32
CA LEU A 57 7.97 -3.48 2.26
C LEU A 57 8.01 -3.99 0.82
N GLY A 58 7.39 -3.30 -0.13
CA GLY A 58 7.46 -3.62 -1.55
C GLY A 58 8.87 -3.54 -2.13
N LEU A 59 9.61 -2.47 -1.79
CA LEU A 59 11.02 -2.32 -2.17
C LEU A 59 11.87 -3.44 -1.55
N ARG A 60 11.72 -3.70 -0.25
CA ARG A 60 12.45 -4.77 0.45
C ARG A 60 12.17 -6.15 -0.15
N PHE A 61 10.92 -6.42 -0.51
CA PHE A 61 10.55 -7.67 -1.19
C PHE A 61 11.24 -7.78 -2.55
N THR A 62 11.19 -6.71 -3.35
CA THR A 62 11.79 -6.65 -4.69
C THR A 62 13.32 -6.79 -4.61
N SER A 63 14.00 -6.06 -3.74
CA SER A 63 15.45 -6.16 -3.55
C SER A 63 15.89 -7.55 -3.12
N ARG A 64 15.13 -8.23 -2.25
CA ARG A 64 15.42 -9.62 -1.85
C ARG A 64 15.26 -10.63 -2.99
N LYS A 65 14.41 -10.33 -3.97
CA LYS A 65 14.19 -11.21 -5.13
C LYS A 65 15.11 -10.90 -6.30
N LEU A 66 15.58 -9.68 -6.44
CA LEU A 66 16.56 -9.29 -7.47
C LEU A 66 18.00 -9.61 -7.10
N ASN A 67 18.35 -9.59 -5.80
CA ASN A 67 19.69 -9.94 -5.31
C ASN A 67 19.82 -11.43 -4.90
N SER A 68 18.84 -12.27 -5.24
CA SER A 68 18.84 -13.73 -5.00
C SER A 68 18.97 -14.48 -6.31
#